data_AF-A0A7S2RMX4-F1
#
_entry.id   AF-A0A7S2RMX4-F1
#
_cell.length_a   1.000
_cell.length_b   1.000
_cell.length_c   1.000
_cell.angle_alpha   90.00
_cell.angle_beta   90.00
_cell.angle_gamma   90.00
#
_symmetry.space_group_name_H-M   'P 1'
#
loop_
_entity.id
_entity.type
_entity.pdbx_description
1 polymer ?
#
loop_
_entity_poly.entity_id
_entity_poly.type
_entity_poly.pdbx_seq_one_letter_code
_entity_poly.pdbx_strand_id
1 'polypeptide(L)'
;GAAEDSDLLPGDSITKVSVLRMTRVTTVGNKNVLEEKEDLYTVQTECLSYDATVDAIGSLPPPVTDQFQDFVQLNLKRLRRRPKVTIKLRYPPDQNEPDTTIEMFAGENLRQGMLVRGVKLNDPLAQRFDTKSEGNCGAGGLCRTCSISVLRGDDLLNPQRVAEQQMLENTPKWRLACKAIVGYGMKEGDMTIQVNPRQW
;
A
#
# COMPACT_ATOMS: atom_id res chain seq x y z
N GLY A 1 25.81 1.93 -18.32
CA GLY A 1 25.44 0.67 -19.05
C GLY A 1 24.13 0.87 -19.78
N ALA A 2 23.75 0.04 -20.77
CA ALA A 2 22.68 0.30 -21.76
C ALA A 2 21.25 0.61 -21.24
N ALA A 3 21.06 0.73 -19.92
CA ALA A 3 19.80 1.04 -19.24
C ALA A 3 19.86 2.36 -18.42
N GLU A 4 20.89 3.19 -18.62
CA GLU A 4 21.18 4.38 -17.79
C GLU A 4 20.09 5.46 -17.78
N ASP A 5 19.10 5.38 -18.69
CA ASP A 5 17.92 6.25 -18.73
C ASP A 5 16.59 5.45 -18.78
N SER A 6 16.61 4.20 -18.31
CA SER A 6 15.39 3.38 -18.21
C SER A 6 14.80 3.43 -16.80
N ASP A 7 13.47 3.35 -16.68
CA ASP A 7 12.76 3.23 -15.39
C ASP A 7 12.93 1.85 -14.71
N LEU A 8 13.78 0.98 -15.26
CA LEU A 8 14.09 -0.35 -14.76
C LEU A 8 15.02 -0.24 -13.55
N LEU A 9 14.65 -0.91 -12.45
CA LEU A 9 15.46 -0.97 -11.24
C LEU A 9 15.95 -2.41 -10.98
N PRO A 10 17.06 -2.56 -10.23
CA PRO A 10 17.44 -3.86 -9.69
C PRO A 10 16.27 -4.53 -8.93
N GLY A 11 15.98 -5.79 -9.25
CA GLY A 11 14.87 -6.53 -8.66
C GLY A 11 13.56 -6.50 -9.46
N ASP A 12 13.55 -5.86 -10.62
CA ASP A 12 12.46 -6.01 -11.61
C ASP A 12 12.54 -7.35 -12.33
N SER A 13 11.41 -8.03 -12.38
CA SER A 13 11.19 -9.22 -13.21
C SER A 13 10.24 -8.85 -14.34
N ILE A 14 10.65 -9.08 -15.59
CA ILE A 14 9.76 -8.98 -16.73
C ILE A 14 8.76 -10.13 -16.63
N THR A 15 7.47 -9.82 -16.56
CA THR A 15 6.43 -10.84 -16.47
C THR A 15 5.64 -11.01 -17.75
N LYS A 16 5.56 -9.95 -18.56
CA LYS A 16 4.86 -9.98 -19.84
C LYS A 16 5.45 -8.92 -20.77
N VAL A 17 5.63 -9.30 -22.02
CA VAL A 17 6.05 -8.40 -23.09
C VAL A 17 4.93 -8.34 -24.13
N SER A 18 4.58 -7.13 -24.55
CA SER A 18 3.57 -6.91 -25.57
C SER A 18 4.09 -5.99 -26.66
N VAL A 19 3.69 -6.26 -27.91
CA VAL A 19 3.90 -5.36 -29.05
C VAL A 19 2.54 -4.87 -29.50
N LEU A 20 2.32 -3.56 -29.39
CA LEU A 20 1.15 -2.88 -29.92
C LEU A 20 1.54 -2.29 -31.29
N ARG A 21 0.86 -2.74 -32.34
CA ARG A 21 1.07 -2.27 -33.71
C ARG A 21 -0.13 -1.43 -34.13
N MET A 22 0.11 -0.15 -34.38
CA MET A 22 -0.92 0.76 -34.90
C MET A 22 -0.75 0.94 -36.41
N THR A 23 -1.85 0.76 -37.14
CA THR A 23 -1.92 0.92 -38.60
C THR A 23 -2.90 2.03 -38.94
N ARG A 24 -2.47 3.00 -39.75
CA ARG A 24 -3.38 4.00 -40.33
C ARG A 24 -3.80 3.56 -41.72
N VAL A 25 -5.07 3.24 -41.89
CA VAL A 25 -5.63 2.85 -43.20
C VAL A 25 -6.37 4.05 -43.79
N THR A 26 -5.90 4.52 -44.94
CA THR A 26 -6.56 5.58 -45.72
C THR A 26 -7.33 4.93 -46.86
N THR A 27 -8.67 4.91 -46.79
CA THR A 27 -9.50 4.40 -47.89
C THR A 27 -9.68 5.47 -48.97
N VAL A 28 -9.10 5.25 -50.15
CA VAL A 28 -9.29 6.15 -51.31
C VAL A 28 -10.58 5.76 -52.03
N GLY A 29 -11.69 6.40 -51.62
CA GLY A 29 -13.02 6.17 -52.17
C GLY A 29 -14.09 7.06 -51.52
N ASN A 30 -14.16 8.31 -51.97
CA ASN A 30 -15.22 9.32 -51.71
C ASN A 30 -15.62 9.71 -50.27
N LYS A 31 -15.02 9.16 -49.22
CA LYS A 31 -15.02 9.76 -47.87
C LYS A 31 -13.70 9.42 -47.18
N ASN A 32 -12.90 10.43 -46.83
CA ASN A 32 -11.69 10.26 -46.03
C ASN A 32 -12.09 9.82 -44.62
N VAL A 33 -12.22 8.51 -44.38
CA VAL A 33 -12.28 7.92 -43.05
C VAL A 33 -10.89 7.36 -42.76
N LEU A 34 -10.21 7.98 -41.80
CA LEU A 34 -8.98 7.42 -41.22
C LEU A 34 -9.43 6.34 -40.23
N GLU A 35 -9.26 5.06 -40.59
CA GLU A 35 -9.41 3.97 -39.63
C GLU A 35 -8.05 3.63 -39.04
N GLU A 36 -7.94 3.71 -37.72
CA GLU A 36 -6.78 3.24 -36.97
C GLU A 36 -7.05 1.80 -36.51
N LYS A 37 -6.19 0.86 -36.95
CA LYS A 37 -6.26 -0.55 -36.55
C LYS A 37 -5.15 -0.85 -35.56
N GLU A 38 -5.51 -1.40 -34.40
CA GLU A 38 -4.60 -1.81 -33.35
C GLU A 38 -4.48 -3.34 -33.29
N ASP A 39 -3.28 -3.87 -33.47
CA ASP A 39 -2.97 -5.29 -33.29
C ASP A 39 -2.06 -5.46 -32.05
N LEU A 40 -2.50 -6.28 -31.08
CA LEU A 40 -1.78 -6.52 -29.83
C LEU A 40 -1.21 -7.94 -29.78
N TYR A 41 0.11 -8.05 -29.80
CA TYR A 41 0.84 -9.31 -29.60
C TYR A 41 1.34 -9.37 -28.17
N THR A 42 1.24 -10.53 -27.52
CA THR A 42 1.58 -10.67 -26.09
C THR A 42 2.23 -12.02 -25.82
N VAL A 43 3.31 -11.99 -25.04
CA VAL A 43 3.96 -13.19 -24.49
C VAL A 43 4.12 -13.04 -22.98
N GLN A 44 3.91 -14.14 -22.26
CA GLN A 44 4.16 -14.24 -20.82
C GLN A 44 5.60 -14.69 -20.62
N THR A 45 6.31 -14.02 -19.71
CA THR A 45 7.71 -14.33 -19.39
C THR A 45 7.92 -14.67 -17.91
N GLU A 46 6.84 -14.68 -17.12
CA GLU A 46 6.88 -15.05 -15.72
C GLU A 46 7.23 -16.54 -15.53
N CYS A 47 8.09 -16.82 -14.55
CA CYS A 47 8.54 -18.17 -14.17
C CYS A 47 9.24 -18.97 -15.28
N LEU A 48 9.71 -18.31 -16.34
CA LEU A 48 10.51 -18.95 -17.38
C LEU A 48 12.00 -18.97 -17.00
N SER A 49 12.73 -19.97 -17.52
CA SER A 49 14.20 -19.94 -17.53
C SER A 49 14.69 -18.86 -18.50
N TYR A 50 15.96 -18.47 -18.38
CA TYR A 50 16.56 -17.48 -19.28
C TYR A 50 16.31 -17.80 -20.76
N ASP A 51 16.62 -19.03 -21.20
CA ASP A 51 16.45 -19.43 -22.61
C ASP A 51 14.98 -19.38 -23.03
N ALA A 52 14.07 -19.89 -22.18
CA ALA A 52 12.64 -19.85 -22.46
C ALA A 52 12.08 -18.42 -22.50
N THR A 53 12.64 -17.50 -21.70
CA THR A 53 12.29 -16.07 -21.77
C THR A 53 12.75 -15.45 -23.08
N VAL A 54 13.99 -15.74 -23.51
CA VAL A 54 14.53 -15.24 -24.79
C VAL A 54 13.72 -15.77 -25.97
N ASP A 55 13.40 -17.07 -25.97
CA ASP A 55 12.58 -17.70 -27.01
C ASP A 55 11.16 -17.10 -27.05
N ALA A 56 10.53 -16.91 -25.88
CA ALA A 56 9.21 -16.30 -25.79
C ALA A 56 9.21 -14.87 -26.34
N ILE A 57 10.20 -14.04 -25.98
CA ILE A 57 10.33 -12.68 -26.51
C ILE A 57 10.63 -12.72 -28.02
N GLY A 58 11.47 -13.65 -28.47
CA GLY A 58 11.81 -13.84 -29.89
C GLY A 58 10.62 -14.28 -30.75
N SER A 59 9.56 -14.85 -30.17
CA SER A 59 8.35 -15.22 -30.89
C SER A 59 7.44 -14.04 -31.27
N LEU A 60 7.70 -12.84 -30.74
CA LEU A 60 6.98 -11.63 -31.09
C LEU A 60 7.30 -11.19 -32.54
N PRO A 61 6.35 -10.54 -33.24
CA PRO A 61 6.57 -10.11 -34.61
C PRO A 61 7.74 -9.14 -34.72
N PRO A 62 8.55 -9.22 -35.79
CA PRO A 62 9.64 -8.28 -36.01
C PRO A 62 9.10 -6.86 -36.26
N PRO A 63 9.90 -5.82 -35.97
CA PRO A 63 9.53 -4.43 -36.21
C PRO A 63 9.32 -4.18 -37.71
N VAL A 64 8.25 -3.47 -38.07
CA VAL A 64 7.96 -3.11 -39.47
C VAL A 64 8.16 -1.61 -39.65
N THR A 65 8.99 -1.21 -40.61
CA THR A 65 9.53 0.16 -40.70
C THR A 65 8.69 1.11 -41.56
N ASP A 66 7.86 0.60 -42.47
CA ASP A 66 7.39 1.42 -43.60
C ASP A 66 5.94 1.95 -43.48
N GLN A 67 5.09 1.43 -42.58
CA GLN A 67 3.66 1.83 -42.49
C GLN A 67 3.03 1.74 -41.08
N PHE A 68 3.79 1.28 -40.08
CA PHE A 68 3.27 0.96 -38.77
C PHE A 68 4.02 1.73 -37.70
N GLN A 69 3.32 2.05 -36.62
CA GLN A 69 3.96 2.48 -35.38
C GLN A 69 3.89 1.32 -34.39
N ASP A 70 5.05 0.74 -34.08
CA ASP A 70 5.19 -0.35 -33.12
C ASP A 70 5.60 0.22 -31.75
N PHE A 71 4.84 -0.12 -30.71
CA PHE A 71 5.17 0.16 -29.32
C PHE A 71 5.43 -1.14 -28.58
N VAL A 72 6.55 -1.19 -27.85
CA VAL A 72 6.83 -2.31 -26.94
C VAL A 72 6.38 -1.92 -25.53
N GLN A 73 5.49 -2.71 -24.96
CA GLN A 73 5.06 -2.58 -23.58
C GLN A 73 5.66 -3.72 -22.74
N LEU A 74 6.48 -3.34 -21.77
CA LEU A 74 7.00 -4.27 -20.76
C LEU A 74 6.16 -4.17 -19.49
N ASN A 75 5.63 -5.30 -19.05
CA ASN A 75 5.02 -5.43 -17.74
C ASN A 75 6.04 -6.04 -16.78
N LEU A 76 6.31 -5.32 -15.70
CA LEU A 76 7.34 -5.67 -14.72
C LEU A 76 6.68 -5.92 -13.36
N LYS A 77 7.15 -6.94 -12.64
CA LYS A 77 6.90 -7.09 -11.21
C LYS A 77 8.18 -6.73 -10.47
N ARG A 78 8.09 -5.74 -9.58
CA ARG A 78 9.21 -5.31 -8.73
C ARG A 78 9.14 -5.97 -7.37
N LEU A 79 10.13 -6.79 -7.03
CA LEU A 79 10.32 -7.23 -5.66
C LEU A 79 10.85 -6.06 -4.83
N ARG A 80 10.00 -5.46 -4.00
CA ARG A 80 10.41 -4.42 -3.05
C ARG A 80 10.52 -4.98 -1.65
N ARG A 81 11.52 -4.52 -0.89
CA ARG A 81 11.55 -4.75 0.56
C ARG A 81 10.26 -4.19 1.14
N ARG A 82 9.60 -4.95 2.02
CA ARG A 82 8.43 -4.47 2.74
C ARG A 82 8.85 -3.25 3.60
N PRO A 83 8.24 -2.07 3.40
CA PRO A 83 8.59 -0.87 4.16
C PRO A 83 8.35 -1.08 5.66
N LYS A 84 9.14 -0.38 6.47
CA LYS A 84 9.06 -0.41 7.93
C LYS A 84 8.66 0.97 8.46
N VAL A 85 7.89 0.97 9.54
CA VAL A 85 7.52 2.16 10.29
C VAL A 85 8.00 2.00 11.72
N THR A 86 8.74 2.99 12.20
CA THR A 86 9.22 3.05 13.59
C THR A 86 8.20 3.81 14.42
N ILE A 87 7.68 3.18 15.47
CA ILE A 87 6.66 3.77 16.34
C ILE A 87 7.26 4.00 17.72
N LYS A 88 7.35 5.27 18.11
CA LYS A 88 7.70 5.69 19.48
C LYS A 88 6.44 5.73 20.32
N LEU A 89 6.37 4.86 21.31
CA LEU A 89 5.27 4.71 22.25
C LEU A 89 5.57 5.51 23.50
N ARG A 90 4.60 6.32 23.93
CA ARG A 90 4.60 6.97 25.23
C ARG A 90 3.51 6.39 26.10
N TYR A 91 3.85 6.08 27.34
CA TYR A 91 2.92 5.58 28.34
C TYR A 91 2.46 6.70 29.27
N PRO A 92 1.21 6.63 29.79
CA PRO A 92 0.73 7.55 30.81
C PRO A 92 1.68 7.59 32.04
N PRO A 93 1.85 8.75 32.70
CA PRO A 93 2.72 8.88 33.87
C PRO A 93 2.38 7.89 35.00
N ASP A 94 1.08 7.64 35.22
CA ASP A 94 0.58 6.75 36.27
C ASP A 94 0.98 5.27 36.07
N GLN A 95 1.26 4.89 34.82
CA GLN A 95 1.64 3.52 34.48
C GLN A 95 3.11 3.21 34.85
N ASN A 96 3.92 4.25 35.11
CA ASN A 96 5.34 4.16 35.45
C ASN A 96 6.15 3.24 34.51
N GLU A 97 5.85 3.31 33.21
CA GLU A 97 6.54 2.56 32.17
C GLU A 97 7.41 3.47 31.30
N PRO A 98 8.62 3.03 30.92
CA PRO A 98 9.47 3.83 30.04
C PRO A 98 8.92 3.86 28.61
N ASP A 99 9.11 5.01 27.96
CA ASP A 99 8.86 5.16 26.53
C ASP A 99 9.60 4.07 25.74
N THR A 100 8.89 3.40 24.84
CA THR A 100 9.41 2.24 24.09
C THR A 100 9.30 2.49 22.60
N THR A 101 10.23 1.96 21.81
CA THR A 101 10.15 2.01 20.34
C THR A 101 9.87 0.62 19.79
N ILE A 102 8.89 0.51 18.90
CA ILE A 102 8.58 -0.72 18.18
C ILE A 102 8.69 -0.52 16.67
N GLU A 103 9.10 -1.55 15.96
CA GLU A 103 9.08 -1.58 14.49
C GLU A 103 7.87 -2.38 13.99
N MET A 104 7.14 -1.82 13.04
CA MET A 104 6.03 -2.47 12.35
C MET A 104 6.23 -2.41 10.83
N PHE A 105 5.79 -3.45 10.12
CA PHE A 105 5.80 -3.44 8.67
C PHE A 105 4.56 -2.73 8.11
N ALA A 106 4.72 -2.09 6.95
CA ALA A 106 3.61 -1.52 6.20
C ALA A 106 2.52 -2.60 5.94
N GLY A 107 1.27 -2.26 6.22
CA GLY A 107 0.12 -3.16 6.16
C GLY A 107 -0.21 -3.90 7.46
N GLU A 108 0.59 -3.79 8.53
CA GLU A 108 0.22 -4.36 9.83
C GLU A 108 -0.95 -3.60 10.48
N ASN A 109 -1.84 -4.33 11.15
CA ASN A 109 -2.85 -3.74 12.02
C ASN A 109 -2.18 -3.20 13.30
N LEU A 110 -2.41 -1.93 13.63
CA LEU A 110 -1.71 -1.25 14.71
C LEU A 110 -1.97 -1.91 16.07
N ARG A 111 -3.22 -2.19 16.43
CA ARG A 111 -3.55 -2.87 17.69
C ARG A 111 -2.90 -4.23 17.78
N GLN A 112 -3.05 -5.07 16.75
CA GLN A 112 -2.51 -6.42 16.78
C GLN A 112 -0.98 -6.39 16.91
N GLY A 113 -0.32 -5.54 16.12
CA GLY A 113 1.12 -5.41 16.15
C GLY A 113 1.66 -4.89 17.50
N MET A 114 0.92 -3.98 18.14
CA MET A 114 1.23 -3.50 19.49
C MET A 114 1.05 -4.61 20.55
N LEU A 115 -0.07 -5.34 20.52
CA LEU A 115 -0.35 -6.42 21.49
C LEU A 115 0.66 -7.56 21.39
N VAL A 116 1.01 -7.99 20.18
CA VAL A 116 2.01 -9.06 19.95
C VAL A 116 3.39 -8.65 20.48
N ARG A 117 3.70 -7.36 20.49
CA ARG A 117 4.96 -6.80 21.01
C ARG A 117 4.87 -6.42 22.50
N GLY A 118 3.80 -6.84 23.20
CA GLY A 118 3.66 -6.65 24.65
C GLY A 118 3.22 -5.25 25.08
N VAL A 119 2.76 -4.40 24.15
CA VAL A 119 2.30 -3.04 24.48
C VAL A 119 0.99 -3.10 25.26
N LYS A 120 0.95 -2.46 26.42
CA LYS A 120 -0.22 -2.40 27.29
C LYS A 120 -1.28 -1.43 26.75
N LEU A 121 -2.09 -1.96 25.85
CA LEU A 121 -3.33 -1.36 25.36
C LEU A 121 -4.53 -1.82 26.21
N ASN A 122 -5.68 -1.22 25.95
CA ASN A 122 -6.96 -1.41 26.67
C ASN A 122 -7.09 -0.53 27.88
N ASP A 123 -7.32 0.76 27.59
CA ASP A 123 -7.64 1.75 28.59
C ASP A 123 -8.86 1.32 29.44
N PRO A 124 -8.71 1.04 30.75
CA PRO A 124 -9.82 0.71 31.64
C PRO A 124 -10.84 1.85 31.77
N LEU A 125 -10.45 3.10 31.53
CA LEU A 125 -11.36 4.26 31.61
C LEU A 125 -12.20 4.44 30.33
N ALA A 126 -11.99 3.59 29.32
CA ALA A 126 -12.77 3.62 28.09
C ALA A 126 -14.01 2.72 28.21
N GLN A 127 -15.17 3.31 27.90
CA GLN A 127 -16.43 2.60 27.84
C GLN A 127 -16.83 2.24 26.41
N ARG A 128 -17.60 1.17 26.30
CA ARG A 128 -18.24 0.78 25.05
C ARG A 128 -19.14 1.88 24.50
N PHE A 129 -19.00 2.17 23.22
CA PHE A 129 -19.79 3.18 22.54
C PHE A 129 -21.24 2.73 22.36
N ASP A 130 -21.44 1.44 22.08
CA ASP A 130 -22.74 0.81 21.85
C ASP A 130 -23.51 0.54 23.15
N THR A 131 -22.89 -0.11 24.13
CA THR A 131 -23.57 -0.53 25.37
C THR A 131 -23.33 0.38 26.57
N LYS A 132 -22.38 1.32 26.48
CA LYS A 132 -21.86 2.12 27.62
C LYS A 132 -21.31 1.29 28.78
N SER A 133 -21.15 -0.02 28.59
CA SER A 133 -20.57 -0.92 29.58
C SER A 133 -19.04 -0.87 29.53
N GLU A 134 -18.42 -1.37 30.59
CA GLU A 134 -16.99 -1.68 30.59
C GLU A 134 -16.69 -2.88 29.67
N GLY A 135 -15.41 -3.02 29.30
CA GLY A 135 -14.92 -4.15 28.51
C GLY A 135 -14.50 -3.81 27.08
N ASN A 136 -13.69 -4.69 26.48
CA ASN A 136 -13.19 -4.53 25.12
C ASN A 136 -14.08 -5.26 24.08
N CYS A 137 -14.13 -4.75 22.85
CA CYS A 137 -14.92 -5.32 21.76
C CYS A 137 -14.14 -6.25 20.82
N GLY A 138 -12.96 -6.75 21.23
CA GLY A 138 -12.17 -7.66 20.40
C GLY A 138 -11.83 -7.14 18.99
N ALA A 139 -11.52 -5.84 18.85
CA ALA A 139 -11.28 -5.14 17.56
C ALA A 139 -12.53 -4.81 16.70
N GLY A 140 -13.74 -4.93 17.27
CA GLY A 140 -14.99 -4.48 16.63
C GLY A 140 -15.03 -2.99 16.27
N GLY A 141 -14.24 -2.15 16.96
CA GLY A 141 -14.23 -0.69 16.75
C GLY A 141 -15.33 0.04 17.50
N LEU A 142 -15.84 -0.56 18.57
CA LEU A 142 -16.95 -0.03 19.35
C LEU A 142 -16.55 0.37 20.77
N CYS A 143 -15.42 -0.12 21.29
CA CYS A 143 -15.13 0.02 22.73
C CYS A 143 -14.25 1.19 23.15
N ARG A 144 -13.56 1.87 22.21
CA ARG A 144 -12.53 2.89 22.46
C ARG A 144 -11.38 2.49 23.40
N THR A 145 -11.35 1.29 23.98
CA THR A 145 -10.25 0.80 24.82
C THR A 145 -8.92 0.72 24.06
N CYS A 146 -8.95 0.61 22.73
CA CYS A 146 -7.75 0.64 21.89
C CYS A 146 -7.43 2.05 21.33
N SER A 147 -8.00 3.11 21.91
CA SER A 147 -7.71 4.46 21.44
C SER A 147 -6.26 4.80 21.72
N ILE A 148 -5.64 5.50 20.77
CA ILE A 148 -4.31 6.08 20.90
C ILE A 148 -4.40 7.54 20.48
N SER A 149 -3.51 8.39 20.97
CA SER A 149 -3.33 9.75 20.48
C SER A 149 -2.11 9.80 19.58
N VAL A 150 -2.28 10.20 18.32
CA VAL A 150 -1.19 10.32 17.35
C VAL A 150 -0.59 11.72 17.46
N LEU A 151 0.65 11.80 17.95
CA LEU A 151 1.37 13.06 18.11
C LEU A 151 2.07 13.48 16.81
N ARG A 152 2.62 12.51 16.07
CA ARG A 152 3.30 12.71 14.78
C ARG A 152 3.13 11.46 13.91
N GLY A 153 3.00 11.66 12.60
CA GLY A 153 2.97 10.58 11.61
C GLY A 153 1.58 9.98 11.37
N ASP A 154 0.50 10.78 11.44
CA ASP A 154 -0.85 10.32 11.10
C ASP A 154 -1.01 9.94 9.61
N ASP A 155 -0.20 10.56 8.74
CA ASP A 155 -0.15 10.28 7.31
C ASP A 155 0.44 8.89 6.96
N LEU A 156 1.06 8.23 7.94
CA LEU A 156 1.52 6.85 7.86
C LEU A 156 0.39 5.85 8.16
N LEU A 157 -0.75 6.29 8.69
CA LEU A 157 -1.92 5.45 8.93
C LEU A 157 -2.90 5.55 7.77
N ASN A 158 -3.78 4.55 7.64
CA ASN A 158 -4.91 4.64 6.72
C ASN A 158 -5.88 5.75 7.15
N PRO A 159 -6.65 6.34 6.21
CA PRO A 159 -7.69 7.30 6.57
C PRO A 159 -8.76 6.67 7.48
N GLN A 160 -9.30 7.47 8.39
CA GLN A 160 -10.39 7.04 9.27
C GLN A 160 -11.65 6.75 8.46
N ARG A 161 -12.39 5.70 8.85
CA ARG A 161 -13.73 5.43 8.31
C ARG A 161 -14.76 6.31 9.00
N VAL A 162 -15.90 6.54 8.35
CA VAL A 162 -17.00 7.40 8.87
C VAL A 162 -17.39 7.06 10.32
N ALA A 163 -17.53 5.78 10.66
CA ALA A 163 -17.87 5.36 12.02
C ALA A 163 -16.77 5.69 13.06
N GLU A 164 -15.48 5.62 12.67
CA GLU A 164 -14.36 6.03 13.54
C GLU A 164 -14.37 7.55 13.72
N GLN A 165 -14.61 8.31 12.65
CA GLN A 165 -14.68 9.78 12.67
C GLN A 165 -15.80 10.27 13.60
N GLN A 166 -17.01 9.72 13.45
CA GLN A 166 -18.15 10.05 14.33
C GLN A 166 -17.87 9.69 15.79
N MET A 167 -17.13 8.60 16.02
CA MET A 167 -16.77 8.19 17.36
C MET A 167 -15.74 9.16 17.98
N LEU A 168 -14.78 9.64 17.20
CA LEU A 168 -13.66 10.44 17.68
C LEU A 168 -13.81 11.94 17.35
N GLU A 169 -15.02 12.41 17.06
CA GLU A 169 -15.31 13.79 16.65
C GLU A 169 -14.73 14.83 17.61
N ASN A 170 -14.84 14.58 18.92
CA ASN A 170 -14.32 15.48 19.96
C ASN A 170 -12.81 15.35 20.20
N THR A 171 -12.14 14.39 19.56
CA THR A 171 -10.72 14.04 19.77
C THR A 171 -10.05 13.75 18.42
N PRO A 172 -9.81 14.77 17.57
CA PRO A 172 -9.39 14.56 16.17
C PRO A 172 -8.00 13.93 16.01
N LYS A 173 -7.13 14.05 17.02
CA LYS A 173 -5.81 13.41 17.04
C LYS A 173 -5.86 11.92 17.43
N TRP A 174 -7.01 11.44 17.88
CA TRP A 174 -7.13 10.07 18.34
C TRP A 174 -7.41 9.13 17.18
N ARG A 175 -6.94 7.90 17.33
CA ARG A 175 -7.20 6.80 16.40
C ARG A 175 -7.62 5.57 17.16
N LEU A 176 -8.51 4.77 16.59
CA LEU A 176 -8.75 3.43 17.07
C LEU A 176 -7.66 2.52 16.51
N ALA A 177 -6.70 2.10 17.35
CA ALA A 177 -5.61 1.23 16.90
C ALA A 177 -6.10 -0.06 16.23
N CYS A 178 -7.29 -0.55 16.57
CA CYS A 178 -7.89 -1.73 15.92
C CYS A 178 -8.35 -1.49 14.48
N LYS A 179 -8.60 -0.23 14.08
CA LYS A 179 -9.00 0.15 12.72
C LYS A 179 -7.87 0.81 11.93
N ALA A 180 -6.74 1.07 12.59
CA ALA A 180 -5.54 1.63 12.00
C ALA A 180 -4.64 0.55 11.39
N ILE A 181 -4.20 0.80 10.16
CA ILE A 181 -3.21 0.06 9.39
C ILE A 181 -1.99 0.96 9.25
N VAL A 182 -0.83 0.46 9.64
CA VAL A 182 0.45 1.19 9.63
C VAL A 182 1.08 1.13 8.24
N GLY A 183 1.78 2.19 7.82
CA GLY A 183 2.45 2.26 6.52
C GLY A 183 1.47 2.20 5.34
N TYR A 184 0.31 2.84 5.47
CA TYR A 184 -0.72 2.81 4.42
C TYR A 184 -0.18 3.33 3.09
N GLY A 185 -0.41 2.58 2.01
CA GLY A 185 0.17 2.87 0.70
C GLY A 185 1.66 2.53 0.58
N MET A 186 2.17 1.57 1.36
CA MET A 186 3.58 1.16 1.36
C MET A 186 4.54 2.29 1.75
N LYS A 187 4.09 3.16 2.67
CA LYS A 187 4.93 4.23 3.23
C LYS A 187 5.83 3.71 4.35
N GLU A 188 7.00 4.31 4.46
CA GLU A 188 7.93 4.16 5.58
C GLU A 188 8.08 5.49 6.33
N GLY A 189 8.56 5.42 7.57
CA GLY A 189 8.83 6.61 8.36
C GLY A 189 8.71 6.36 9.86
N ASP A 190 8.74 7.46 10.61
CA ASP A 190 8.65 7.42 12.06
C ASP A 190 7.36 8.09 12.54
N MET A 191 6.68 7.46 13.48
CA MET A 191 5.51 8.02 14.16
C MET A 191 5.70 8.02 15.67
N THR A 192 4.98 8.90 16.35
CA THR A 192 4.96 8.98 17.81
C THR A 192 3.53 8.97 18.30
N ILE A 193 3.22 8.06 19.22
CA ILE A 193 1.87 7.87 19.75
C ILE A 193 1.89 7.79 21.27
N GLN A 194 0.81 8.24 21.87
CA GLN A 194 0.50 8.01 23.28
C GLN A 194 -0.53 6.89 23.37
N VAL A 195 -0.24 5.89 24.20
CA VAL A 195 -1.20 4.83 24.51
C VAL A 195 -2.13 5.28 25.64
N ASN A 196 -3.34 4.72 25.66
CA ASN A 196 -4.36 4.97 26.68
C ASN A 196 -4.59 6.48 26.95
N PRO A 197 -5.00 7.25 25.91
CA PRO A 197 -4.96 8.71 25.94
C PRO A 197 -5.92 9.37 26.94
N ARG A 198 -6.84 8.63 27.60
CA ARG A 198 -7.67 9.18 28.68
C ARG A 198 -6.95 9.28 30.02
N GLN A 199 -5.78 8.64 30.15
CA GLN A 199 -4.98 8.63 31.38
C GLN A 199 -3.86 9.68 31.35
N TRP A 200 -3.93 10.63 30.41
CA TRP A 200 -2.95 11.71 30.22
C TRP A 200 -3.47 13.03 30.75
#